data_AF-A0A7R8UF69-F1
#
_entry.id   AF-A0A7R8UF69-F1
#
_cell.length_a   1.000
_cell.length_b   1.000
_cell.length_c   1.000
_cell.angle_alpha   90.00
_cell.angle_beta   90.00
_cell.angle_gamma   90.00
#
_symmetry.space_group_name_H-M   'P 1'
#
loop_
_entity.id
_entity.type
_entity.pdbx_description
1 polymer ?
#
loop_
_entity_poly.entity_id
_entity_poly.type
_entity_poly.pdbx_seq_one_letter_code
_entity_poly.pdbx_strand_id
1 'polypeptide(L)'
;MELQFFQAISLYRQRDYEKCLEICNTLLQQLKLPPQHSQDIAMREQIANGTWLLKMQALTQRVYVDDLETNDEGIENEDAEVERMATAARPGTSIKTTFTRRPTSSRITTQMRTATARPSTGMARPGTMSNRPGSSIGSRPPSRCGTSRRVRVTSASAYALGDPSASLFQACRLNPTIYAEKKTIIKPLFKFLYYHEGDPQKAYSLCEAVADVQKQKVDWWWEQQRGRCLIAMHQSKKAETYLKRSLSSFQHTDTYLLMCKMYLNMQQPFVALQLLESAMEKMPYEVALRTQQARIHEQVDLMDESVAIYRTISMMDPVNTEALSCLAVSYFYDAKPEMALMYYRRILSMGTTSAELYCNIALCCLYAGQMEFVLPCFQRAISMAGTSDQRADIWYNLSFVGLTTSDDALTKRCLRLCLACDAFNGAALNNLGVVTALEGLYEKAKSYFISAQSVAPDNVEVKKNLKVLEKRVFRAKKK
;
A
#
# COMPACT_ATOMS: atom_id res chain seq x y z
N MET A 1 -40.35 14.89 5.68
CA MET A 1 -39.32 14.43 6.63
C MET A 1 -39.08 12.93 6.52
N GLU A 2 -40.05 12.07 6.84
CA GLU A 2 -39.83 10.60 6.82
C GLU A 2 -39.47 10.05 5.45
N LEU A 3 -40.20 10.44 4.40
CA LEU A 3 -39.92 10.00 3.03
C LEU A 3 -38.50 10.39 2.59
N GLN A 4 -38.08 11.62 2.90
CA GLN A 4 -36.72 12.12 2.63
C GLN A 4 -35.67 11.35 3.44
N PHE A 5 -35.96 11.01 4.70
CA PHE A 5 -35.06 10.19 5.52
C PHE A 5 -34.93 8.77 4.95
N PHE A 6 -36.04 8.16 4.52
CA PHE A 6 -36.02 6.86 3.85
C PHE A 6 -35.25 6.91 2.52
N GLN A 7 -35.42 7.97 1.74
CA GLN A 7 -34.65 8.22 0.52
C GLN A 7 -33.15 8.31 0.83
N ALA A 8 -32.76 9.02 1.89
CA ALA A 8 -31.36 9.10 2.32
C ALA A 8 -30.80 7.72 2.71
N ILE A 9 -31.56 6.89 3.44
CA ILE A 9 -31.15 5.52 3.78
C ILE A 9 -30.95 4.68 2.51
N SER A 10 -31.86 4.81 1.53
CA SER A 10 -31.76 4.10 0.26
C SER A 10 -30.48 4.48 -0.50
N LEU A 11 -30.18 5.78 -0.60
CA LEU A 11 -28.96 6.28 -1.24
C LEU A 11 -27.69 5.81 -0.52
N TYR A 12 -27.68 5.82 0.82
CA TYR A 12 -26.57 5.28 1.60
C TYR A 12 -26.31 3.80 1.31
N ARG A 13 -27.37 2.98 1.20
CA ARG A 13 -27.26 1.55 0.84
C ARG A 13 -26.74 1.35 -0.58
N GLN A 14 -27.07 2.27 -1.49
CA GLN A 14 -26.57 2.28 -2.87
C GLN A 14 -25.12 2.79 -2.99
N ARG A 15 -24.51 3.22 -1.89
CA ARG A 15 -23.17 3.87 -1.84
C ARG A 15 -23.11 5.25 -2.50
N ASP A 16 -24.27 5.88 -2.73
CA ASP A 16 -24.39 7.26 -3.20
C ASP A 16 -24.28 8.23 -2.01
N TYR A 17 -23.08 8.33 -1.44
CA TYR A 17 -22.86 9.07 -0.19
C TYR A 17 -23.05 10.59 -0.35
N GLU A 18 -22.68 11.17 -1.48
CA GLU A 18 -22.80 12.63 -1.70
C GLU A 18 -24.25 13.11 -1.66
N LYS A 19 -25.14 12.49 -2.46
CA LYS A 19 -26.57 12.79 -2.46
C LYS A 19 -27.22 12.50 -1.10
N CYS A 20 -26.79 11.43 -0.42
CA CYS A 20 -27.25 11.14 0.93
C CYS A 20 -26.91 12.29 1.90
N LEU A 21 -25.71 12.85 1.82
CA LEU A 21 -25.27 13.97 2.66
C LEU A 21 -26.06 15.25 2.37
N GLU A 22 -26.35 15.54 1.09
CA GLU A 22 -27.19 16.68 0.70
C GLU A 22 -28.60 16.59 1.33
N ILE A 23 -29.24 15.41 1.24
CA ILE A 23 -30.56 15.19 1.85
C ILE A 23 -30.46 15.26 3.38
N CYS A 24 -29.41 14.71 4.00
CA CYS A 24 -29.22 14.83 5.44
C CYS A 24 -29.04 16.30 5.87
N ASN A 25 -28.34 17.12 5.08
CA ASN A 25 -28.14 18.54 5.37
C ASN A 25 -29.46 19.32 5.29
N THR A 26 -30.28 19.06 4.26
CA THR A 26 -31.59 19.72 4.13
C THR A 26 -32.53 19.30 5.26
N LEU A 27 -32.56 18.01 5.62
CA LEU A 27 -33.33 17.52 6.77
C LEU A 27 -32.89 18.18 8.09
N LEU A 28 -31.59 18.25 8.35
CA LEU A 28 -31.07 18.89 9.57
C LEU A 28 -31.36 20.39 9.62
N GLN A 29 -31.36 21.09 8.48
CA GLN A 29 -31.76 22.50 8.41
C GLN A 29 -33.26 22.67 8.72
N GLN A 30 -34.12 21.80 8.17
CA GLN A 30 -35.56 21.81 8.45
C GLN A 30 -35.88 21.49 9.90
N LEU A 31 -35.10 20.61 10.54
CA LEU A 31 -35.28 20.23 11.95
C LEU A 31 -34.84 21.31 12.94
N LYS A 32 -34.04 22.31 12.52
CA LYS A 32 -33.70 23.48 13.35
C LYS A 32 -34.88 24.43 13.56
N LEU A 33 -35.89 24.38 12.68
CA LEU A 33 -37.07 25.25 12.78
C LEU A 33 -37.99 24.78 13.92
N PRO A 34 -38.58 25.71 14.70
CA PRO A 34 -39.43 25.34 15.84
C PRO A 34 -40.61 24.44 15.42
N PRO A 35 -41.03 23.48 16.27
CA PRO A 35 -42.16 22.60 15.98
C PRO A 35 -43.46 23.41 15.93
N GLN A 36 -44.29 23.12 14.92
CA GLN A 36 -45.62 23.74 14.77
C GLN A 36 -46.67 23.06 15.68
N HIS A 37 -46.50 21.77 15.99
CA HIS A 37 -47.36 21.01 16.88
C HIS A 37 -46.57 20.25 17.95
N SER A 38 -47.15 20.09 19.15
CA SER A 38 -46.50 19.44 20.30
C SER A 38 -46.32 17.93 20.14
N GLN A 39 -47.19 17.26 19.39
CA GLN A 39 -47.09 15.82 19.10
C GLN A 39 -45.92 15.46 18.16
N ASP A 40 -45.40 16.44 17.40
CA ASP A 40 -44.31 16.23 16.44
C ASP A 40 -42.91 16.23 17.09
N ILE A 41 -42.79 16.57 18.38
CA ILE A 41 -41.49 16.82 19.03
C ILE A 41 -40.68 15.53 19.14
N ALA A 42 -41.27 14.46 19.67
CA ALA A 42 -40.59 13.18 19.86
C ALA A 42 -40.17 12.54 18.53
N MET A 43 -41.06 12.61 17.53
CA MET A 43 -40.80 12.12 16.18
C MET A 43 -39.68 12.92 15.50
N ARG A 44 -39.69 14.25 15.61
CA ARG A 44 -38.63 15.12 15.09
C ARG A 44 -37.28 14.82 15.76
N GLU A 45 -37.26 14.55 17.06
CA GLU A 45 -36.02 14.20 17.77
C GLU A 45 -35.47 12.85 17.29
N GLN A 46 -36.32 11.84 17.09
CA GLN A 46 -35.90 10.55 16.54
C GLN A 46 -35.34 10.69 15.11
N ILE A 47 -36.01 11.45 14.25
CA ILE A 47 -35.53 11.73 12.88
C ILE A 47 -34.23 12.56 12.93
N ALA A 48 -34.09 13.50 13.86
CA ALA A 48 -32.86 14.25 14.05
C ALA A 48 -31.71 13.32 14.45
N ASN A 49 -31.92 12.46 15.45
CA ASN A 49 -30.89 11.50 15.89
C ASN A 49 -30.52 10.52 14.77
N GLY A 50 -31.50 10.02 14.01
CA GLY A 50 -31.29 9.14 12.87
C GLY A 50 -30.57 9.82 11.70
N THR A 51 -30.92 11.07 11.38
CA THR A 51 -30.25 11.85 10.31
C THR A 51 -28.82 12.18 10.68
N TRP A 52 -28.53 12.54 11.94
CA TRP A 52 -27.16 12.70 12.42
C TRP A 52 -26.36 11.40 12.31
N LEU A 53 -26.93 10.28 12.74
CA LEU A 53 -26.28 8.97 12.64
C LEU A 53 -25.93 8.61 11.20
N LEU A 54 -26.90 8.76 10.29
CA LEU A 54 -26.74 8.47 8.87
C LEU A 54 -25.70 9.39 8.22
N LYS A 55 -25.72 10.67 8.56
CA LYS A 55 -24.75 11.65 8.05
C LYS A 55 -23.32 11.31 8.50
N MET A 56 -23.14 10.93 9.77
CA MET A 56 -21.85 10.46 10.29
C MET A 56 -21.37 9.21 9.55
N GLN A 57 -22.25 8.22 9.37
CA GLN A 57 -21.93 7.01 8.62
C GLN A 57 -21.56 7.31 7.17
N ALA A 58 -22.30 8.16 6.48
CA ALA A 58 -22.01 8.56 5.10
C ALA A 58 -20.65 9.28 4.98
N LEU A 59 -20.35 10.22 5.89
CA LEU A 59 -19.03 10.86 5.92
C LEU A 59 -17.90 9.85 6.17
N THR A 60 -18.09 8.91 7.09
CA THR A 60 -17.07 7.87 7.34
C THR A 60 -16.84 6.99 6.13
N GLN A 61 -17.90 6.52 5.47
CA GLN A 61 -17.79 5.58 4.34
C GLN A 61 -17.19 6.25 3.10
N ARG A 62 -17.45 7.54 2.90
CA ARG A 62 -16.85 8.33 1.83
C ARG A 62 -15.32 8.37 1.90
N VAL A 63 -14.78 8.37 3.12
CA VAL A 63 -13.33 8.51 3.40
C VAL A 63 -12.72 7.20 3.93
N TYR A 64 -13.52 6.14 4.04
CA TYR A 64 -13.11 4.90 4.69
C TYR A 64 -11.93 4.25 3.95
N VAL A 65 -10.88 3.94 4.69
CA VAL A 65 -9.71 3.20 4.23
C VAL A 65 -9.48 2.06 5.20
N ASP A 66 -9.23 0.86 4.66
CA ASP A 66 -8.90 -0.28 5.51
C ASP A 66 -7.50 -0.09 6.14
N ASP A 67 -7.48 0.06 7.45
CA ASP A 67 -6.27 0.25 8.23
C ASP A 67 -5.48 -1.06 8.41
N LEU A 68 -6.04 -2.22 8.09
CA LEU A 68 -5.32 -3.51 8.12
C LEU A 68 -4.41 -3.67 6.90
N GLU A 69 -4.77 -3.09 5.76
CA GLU A 69 -4.00 -3.17 4.52
C GLU A 69 -2.99 -2.04 4.36
N THR A 70 -3.17 -0.94 5.10
CA THR A 70 -2.32 0.25 5.00
C THR A 70 -1.26 0.30 6.12
N ASN A 71 0.01 0.45 5.76
CA ASN A 71 1.07 0.73 6.75
C ASN A 71 1.41 2.22 6.77
N ASP A 72 1.09 2.91 7.87
CA ASP A 72 1.34 4.34 8.09
C ASP A 72 2.73 4.57 8.73
N GLU A 73 3.80 4.07 8.08
CA GLU A 73 5.16 4.47 8.44
C GLU A 73 5.45 5.83 7.78
N GLY A 74 5.18 6.93 8.49
CA GLY A 74 5.66 8.27 8.13
C GLY A 74 7.16 8.40 8.35
N ILE A 75 7.83 9.30 7.63
CA ILE A 75 9.28 9.58 7.79
C ILE A 75 9.60 9.94 9.26
N GLU A 76 8.73 10.69 9.92
CA GLU A 76 8.85 11.05 11.35
C GLU A 76 8.78 9.83 12.29
N ASN A 77 8.02 8.80 11.91
CA ASN A 77 7.90 7.55 12.67
C ASN A 77 9.11 6.63 12.43
N GLU A 78 9.86 6.86 11.34
CA GLU A 78 11.08 6.12 11.05
C GLU A 78 12.26 6.55 11.93
N ASP A 79 12.26 7.79 12.41
CA ASP A 79 13.30 8.35 13.31
C ASP A 79 13.04 8.00 14.79
N ALA A 80 11.79 7.74 15.16
CA ALA A 80 11.39 7.28 16.48
C ALA A 80 11.67 5.78 16.70
N GLU A 81 12.88 5.32 16.37
CA GLU A 81 13.31 3.91 16.47
C GLU A 81 13.45 3.37 17.91
N VAL A 82 12.72 3.96 18.86
CA VAL A 82 12.73 3.62 20.29
C VAL A 82 12.01 2.30 20.58
N GLU A 83 11.11 1.86 19.70
CA GLU A 83 10.33 0.62 19.90
C GLU A 83 11.08 -0.67 19.52
N ARG A 84 12.27 -0.59 18.89
CA ARG A 84 13.03 -1.79 18.53
C ARG A 84 13.67 -2.42 19.76
N MET A 85 13.33 -3.69 20.01
CA MET A 85 13.93 -4.45 21.11
C MET A 85 15.40 -4.81 20.86
N ALA A 86 15.81 -4.98 19.60
CA ALA A 86 17.17 -5.34 19.22
C ALA A 86 17.72 -4.39 18.14
N THR A 87 18.86 -3.78 18.43
CA THR A 87 19.59 -2.89 17.51
C THR A 87 20.42 -3.68 16.49
N ALA A 88 20.86 -4.89 16.85
CA ALA A 88 21.62 -5.82 15.99
C ALA A 88 21.01 -7.23 16.03
N ALA A 89 19.84 -7.40 15.42
CA ALA A 89 19.17 -8.70 15.32
C ALA A 89 19.97 -9.68 14.46
N ARG A 90 19.87 -10.99 14.76
CA ARG A 90 20.51 -12.05 13.95
C ARG A 90 19.94 -12.05 12.53
N PRO A 91 20.73 -12.36 11.49
CA PRO A 91 20.23 -12.44 10.11
C PRO A 91 19.00 -13.34 10.00
N GLY A 92 17.94 -12.84 9.37
CA GLY A 92 16.65 -13.54 9.22
C GLY A 92 15.67 -13.41 10.40
N THR A 93 16.09 -12.85 11.54
CA THR A 93 15.21 -12.68 12.72
C THR A 93 14.53 -11.30 12.80
N SER A 94 14.96 -10.37 11.94
CA SER A 94 14.36 -9.04 11.79
C SER A 94 14.33 -8.64 10.32
N ILE A 95 13.40 -7.76 9.98
CA ILE A 95 13.29 -7.15 8.65
C ILE A 95 14.51 -6.24 8.38
N LYS A 96 15.14 -5.70 9.45
CA LYS A 96 16.40 -4.94 9.42
C LYS A 96 17.55 -5.87 9.82
N THR A 97 18.37 -6.28 8.87
CA THR A 97 19.62 -7.01 9.15
C THR A 97 20.81 -6.19 8.70
N THR A 98 21.82 -6.04 9.56
CA THR A 98 23.11 -5.44 9.20
C THR A 98 23.92 -6.35 8.27
N PHE A 99 23.60 -7.64 8.30
CA PHE A 99 24.16 -8.67 7.43
C PHE A 99 23.08 -9.18 6.48
N THR A 100 23.21 -8.77 5.21
CA THR A 100 22.49 -9.41 4.12
C THR A 100 23.02 -10.84 3.96
N ARG A 101 22.13 -11.82 4.04
CA ARG A 101 22.48 -13.22 3.78
C ARG A 101 23.04 -13.30 2.36
N ARG A 102 24.20 -13.95 2.16
CA ARG A 102 24.69 -14.25 0.80
C ARG A 102 23.61 -15.10 0.11
N PRO A 103 23.07 -14.66 -1.04
CA PRO A 103 21.97 -15.39 -1.66
C PRO A 103 22.49 -16.75 -2.13
N THR A 104 21.81 -17.81 -1.73
CA THR A 104 21.95 -19.12 -2.34
C THR A 104 21.02 -19.14 -3.56
N SER A 105 21.58 -19.29 -4.76
CA SER A 105 20.93 -19.41 -6.09
C SER A 105 21.03 -18.20 -7.04
N SER A 106 21.05 -18.54 -8.33
CA SER A 106 21.30 -17.77 -9.56
C SER A 106 20.28 -16.67 -9.91
N ARG A 107 19.34 -16.32 -9.03
CA ARG A 107 18.32 -15.27 -9.28
C ARG A 107 18.85 -13.84 -9.20
N ILE A 108 20.09 -13.65 -8.73
CA ILE A 108 20.71 -12.32 -8.50
C ILE A 108 20.84 -11.50 -9.80
N THR A 109 20.98 -12.15 -10.96
CA THR A 109 21.28 -11.45 -12.23
C THR A 109 20.06 -11.04 -13.04
N THR A 110 18.86 -11.52 -12.72
CA THR A 110 17.67 -11.33 -13.57
C THR A 110 16.61 -10.40 -12.98
N GLN A 111 16.59 -10.19 -11.67
CA GLN A 111 15.55 -9.39 -11.01
C GLN A 111 16.01 -7.96 -10.70
N MET A 112 15.28 -6.96 -11.22
CA MET A 112 15.52 -5.57 -10.89
C MET A 112 15.26 -5.31 -9.40
N ARG A 113 16.24 -4.70 -8.74
CA ARG A 113 16.15 -4.28 -7.34
C ARG A 113 15.72 -2.83 -7.30
N THR A 114 14.94 -2.49 -6.29
CA THR A 114 14.74 -1.08 -5.91
C THR A 114 16.03 -0.54 -5.28
N ALA A 115 16.09 0.73 -4.89
CA ALA A 115 17.33 1.33 -4.39
C ALA A 115 17.94 0.59 -3.16
N THR A 116 17.11 -0.18 -2.43
CA THR A 116 17.60 -1.16 -1.45
C THR A 116 17.62 -2.56 -2.04
N ALA A 117 18.39 -3.44 -1.41
CA ALA A 117 18.67 -4.82 -1.77
C ALA A 117 17.45 -5.75 -2.10
N ARG A 118 16.22 -5.26 -2.07
CA ARG A 118 15.00 -6.04 -2.20
C ARG A 118 14.54 -6.19 -3.66
N PRO A 119 14.16 -7.40 -4.07
CA PRO A 119 13.51 -7.63 -5.36
C PRO A 119 12.15 -6.90 -5.45
N SER A 120 11.72 -6.57 -6.66
CA SER A 120 10.39 -6.00 -6.93
C SER A 120 9.27 -7.01 -6.63
N THR A 121 8.23 -6.58 -5.90
CA THR A 121 7.04 -7.39 -5.57
C THR A 121 6.03 -7.41 -6.71
N GLY A 122 5.21 -8.47 -6.82
CA GLY A 122 4.20 -8.58 -7.88
C GLY A 122 2.96 -7.72 -7.70
N MET A 123 2.73 -7.21 -6.49
CA MET A 123 1.63 -6.30 -6.15
C MET A 123 2.18 -5.13 -5.32
N ALA A 124 1.83 -3.91 -5.71
CA ALA A 124 2.08 -2.71 -4.90
C ALA A 124 0.96 -2.56 -3.85
N ARG A 125 1.33 -2.51 -2.57
CA ARG A 125 0.37 -2.38 -1.45
C ARG A 125 0.68 -1.10 -0.68
N PRO A 126 -0.30 -0.30 -0.22
CA PRO A 126 -0.03 0.91 0.53
C PRO A 126 0.88 0.67 1.76
N GLY A 127 2.15 1.05 1.65
CA GLY A 127 3.15 0.82 2.69
C GLY A 127 4.14 -0.33 2.40
N THR A 128 4.15 -0.89 1.19
CA THR A 128 5.28 -1.68 0.69
C THR A 128 6.55 -0.83 0.71
N MET A 129 7.47 -1.16 1.62
CA MET A 129 8.77 -0.49 1.76
C MET A 129 9.81 -1.20 0.88
N SER A 130 10.04 -0.67 -0.31
CA SER A 130 11.12 -1.09 -1.20
C SER A 130 12.35 -0.17 -1.12
N ASN A 131 12.18 1.05 -0.59
CA ASN A 131 13.26 1.99 -0.35
C ASN A 131 13.10 2.64 1.03
N ARG A 132 14.17 2.69 1.82
CA ARG A 132 14.22 3.44 3.09
C ARG A 132 15.42 4.39 3.04
N PRO A 133 15.24 5.71 3.05
CA PRO A 133 16.34 6.65 3.06
C PRO A 133 17.10 6.53 4.39
N GLY A 134 18.43 6.39 4.33
CA GLY A 134 19.26 6.55 5.52
C GLY A 134 19.32 8.01 5.96
N SER A 135 19.73 8.24 7.22
CA SER A 135 20.07 9.52 7.88
C SER A 135 19.70 10.83 7.13
N SER A 136 18.84 11.63 7.76
CA SER A 136 18.35 12.95 7.29
C SER A 136 19.41 14.01 6.99
N ILE A 137 20.69 13.76 7.31
CA ILE A 137 21.81 14.62 6.91
C ILE A 137 22.23 14.28 5.47
N GLY A 138 21.64 15.01 4.52
CA GLY A 138 22.17 15.15 3.16
C GLY A 138 21.32 14.62 2.00
N SER A 139 20.22 13.91 2.26
CA SER A 139 19.35 13.41 1.18
C SER A 139 18.14 14.33 0.98
N ARG A 140 18.14 15.11 -0.11
CA ARG A 140 16.89 15.53 -0.77
C ARG A 140 15.98 14.30 -0.91
N PRO A 141 14.64 14.44 -0.83
CA PRO A 141 13.76 13.28 -0.89
C PRO A 141 14.08 12.51 -2.17
N PRO A 142 14.56 11.25 -2.10
CA PRO A 142 14.72 10.45 -3.29
C PRO A 142 13.38 10.45 -4.02
N SER A 143 13.44 10.64 -5.35
CA SER A 143 12.30 10.44 -6.25
C SER A 143 11.54 9.17 -5.82
N ARG A 144 10.21 9.21 -5.96
CA ARG A 144 9.22 8.23 -5.48
C ARG A 144 9.35 6.82 -6.08
N CYS A 145 10.53 6.45 -6.57
CA CYS A 145 10.83 5.12 -7.06
C CYS A 145 10.68 4.09 -5.93
N GLY A 146 9.55 3.39 -5.96
CA GLY A 146 9.34 2.15 -5.21
C GLY A 146 8.45 2.24 -3.97
N THR A 147 8.00 3.42 -3.53
CA THR A 147 6.94 3.48 -2.52
C THR A 147 5.59 3.55 -3.20
N SER A 148 4.81 2.47 -3.11
CA SER A 148 3.35 2.52 -3.26
C SER A 148 2.81 3.78 -2.55
N ARG A 149 1.90 4.54 -3.19
CA ARG A 149 1.35 5.79 -2.66
C ARG A 149 1.07 5.64 -1.15
N ARG A 150 1.78 6.41 -0.30
CA ARG A 150 1.55 6.42 1.15
C ARG A 150 0.17 7.04 1.38
N VAL A 151 -0.85 6.21 1.55
CA VAL A 151 -2.16 6.65 2.03
C VAL A 151 -2.01 6.75 3.55
N ARG A 152 -1.76 7.95 4.07
CA ARG A 152 -1.82 8.14 5.53
C ARG A 152 -3.28 8.12 5.93
N VAL A 153 -3.64 7.37 6.96
CA VAL A 153 -5.00 7.41 7.52
C VAL A 153 -5.31 8.84 8.01
N THR A 154 -4.28 9.53 8.50
CA THR A 154 -4.34 10.96 8.88
C THR A 154 -4.36 11.94 7.71
N SER A 155 -4.01 11.54 6.48
CA SER A 155 -4.17 12.38 5.28
C SER A 155 -5.60 12.36 4.71
N ALA A 156 -6.44 11.46 5.20
CA ALA A 156 -7.86 11.42 4.86
C ALA A 156 -8.60 12.65 5.43
N SER A 157 -8.16 13.19 6.57
CA SER A 157 -8.65 14.48 7.09
C SER A 157 -8.14 15.68 6.28
N ALA A 158 -7.02 15.55 5.56
CA ALA A 158 -6.55 16.58 4.63
C ALA A 158 -7.43 16.72 3.38
N TYR A 159 -8.14 15.65 2.97
CA TYR A 159 -9.21 15.75 1.97
C TYR A 159 -10.44 16.53 2.48
N ALA A 160 -10.60 16.69 3.80
CA ALA A 160 -11.69 17.45 4.40
C ALA A 160 -11.39 18.97 4.52
N LEU A 161 -10.15 19.41 4.29
CA LEU A 161 -9.76 20.83 4.21
C LEU A 161 -10.31 21.46 2.92
N GLY A 162 -11.60 21.79 2.92
CA GLY A 162 -12.26 22.48 1.82
C GLY A 162 -13.69 22.06 1.54
N ASP A 163 -14.20 20.99 2.18
CA ASP A 163 -15.57 20.54 1.96
C ASP A 163 -16.57 21.39 2.78
N PRO A 164 -17.46 22.18 2.15
CA PRO A 164 -18.48 22.95 2.88
C PRO A 164 -19.51 22.04 3.57
N SER A 165 -19.62 20.77 3.14
CA SER A 165 -20.46 19.73 3.73
C SER A 165 -19.84 19.09 4.98
N ALA A 166 -18.54 19.29 5.24
CA ALA A 166 -17.77 18.69 6.33
C ALA A 166 -18.00 19.36 7.70
N SER A 167 -18.73 20.48 7.77
CA SER A 167 -19.12 21.08 9.06
C SER A 167 -20.25 20.29 9.74
N LEU A 168 -20.05 18.98 9.95
CA LEU A 168 -20.88 18.16 10.83
C LEU A 168 -20.75 18.67 12.28
N PHE A 169 -19.51 18.80 12.74
CA PHE A 169 -19.17 19.25 14.08
C PHE A 169 -17.81 19.94 14.07
N GLN A 170 -17.59 20.88 14.98
CA GLN A 170 -16.21 21.23 15.33
C GLN A 170 -15.70 20.10 16.24
N ALA A 171 -15.06 19.08 15.66
CA ALA A 171 -14.64 17.86 16.36
C ALA A 171 -13.76 18.13 17.60
N CYS A 172 -13.11 19.30 17.68
CA CYS A 172 -12.38 19.75 18.86
C CYS A 172 -13.27 20.04 20.08
N ARG A 173 -14.55 20.39 19.88
CA ARG A 173 -15.50 20.73 20.95
C ARG A 173 -16.35 19.55 21.42
N LEU A 174 -16.29 18.42 20.72
CA LEU A 174 -17.08 17.24 21.04
C LEU A 174 -16.40 16.46 22.17
N ASN A 175 -17.08 16.33 23.31
CA ASN A 175 -16.67 15.42 24.38
C ASN A 175 -17.24 14.02 24.12
N PRO A 176 -16.43 13.03 23.70
CA PRO A 176 -16.94 11.72 23.30
C PRO A 176 -17.53 10.92 24.47
N THR A 177 -17.04 11.16 25.69
CA THR A 177 -17.42 10.42 26.91
C THR A 177 -18.91 10.52 27.22
N ILE A 178 -19.55 11.65 26.89
CA ILE A 178 -21.00 11.88 27.11
C ILE A 178 -21.85 10.88 26.32
N TYR A 179 -21.34 10.38 25.19
CA TYR A 179 -22.08 9.48 24.31
C TYR A 179 -21.93 8.01 24.69
N ALA A 180 -21.08 7.66 25.67
CA ALA A 180 -20.75 6.28 26.02
C ALA A 180 -21.98 5.44 26.42
N GLU A 181 -23.00 6.06 27.02
CA GLU A 181 -24.24 5.39 27.41
C GLU A 181 -25.16 5.08 26.21
N LYS A 182 -25.03 5.82 25.10
CA LYS A 182 -25.91 5.72 23.93
C LYS A 182 -25.45 4.62 22.96
N LYS A 183 -25.88 3.38 23.23
CA LYS A 183 -25.51 2.16 22.48
C LYS A 183 -25.65 2.25 20.95
N THR A 184 -26.61 3.02 20.44
CA THR A 184 -26.86 3.18 19.00
C THR A 184 -25.83 4.06 18.29
N ILE A 185 -25.30 5.07 18.98
CA ILE A 185 -24.46 6.13 18.41
C ILE A 185 -22.96 5.81 18.59
N ILE A 186 -22.59 5.12 19.66
CA ILE A 186 -21.18 4.88 20.03
C ILE A 186 -20.33 4.25 18.92
N LYS A 187 -20.84 3.25 18.19
CA LYS A 187 -20.05 2.57 17.14
C LYS A 187 -19.85 3.47 15.91
N PRO A 188 -20.88 4.12 15.35
CA PRO A 188 -20.67 5.08 14.27
C PRO A 188 -19.84 6.30 14.68
N LEU A 189 -20.00 6.77 15.92
CA LEU A 189 -19.20 7.87 16.47
C LEU A 189 -17.72 7.50 16.55
N PHE A 190 -17.40 6.30 17.05
CA PHE A 190 -16.03 5.79 17.05
C PHE A 190 -15.44 5.78 15.64
N LYS A 191 -16.17 5.18 14.67
CA LYS A 191 -15.73 5.12 13.28
C LYS A 191 -15.49 6.51 12.70
N PHE A 192 -16.31 7.50 13.06
CA PHE A 192 -16.15 8.87 12.62
C PHE A 192 -14.90 9.54 13.19
N LEU A 193 -14.70 9.45 14.51
CA LEU A 193 -13.52 10.02 15.16
C LEU A 193 -12.22 9.38 14.63
N TYR A 194 -12.23 8.07 14.39
CA TYR A 194 -11.05 7.34 13.94
C TYR A 194 -10.78 7.51 12.43
N TYR A 195 -11.76 7.28 11.55
CA TYR A 195 -11.54 7.25 10.10
C TYR A 195 -11.75 8.61 9.41
N HIS A 196 -12.71 9.43 9.85
CA HIS A 196 -12.99 10.73 9.22
C HIS A 196 -12.14 11.86 9.81
N GLU A 197 -12.17 12.02 11.14
CA GLU A 197 -11.38 13.06 11.81
C GLU A 197 -9.89 12.70 11.90
N GLY A 198 -9.58 11.40 11.95
CA GLY A 198 -8.20 10.93 12.11
C GLY A 198 -7.61 11.23 13.48
N ASP A 199 -8.45 11.32 14.53
CA ASP A 199 -8.04 11.60 15.92
C ASP A 199 -8.10 10.32 16.78
N PRO A 200 -7.00 9.54 16.85
CA PRO A 200 -6.98 8.29 17.59
C PRO A 200 -7.07 8.49 19.10
N GLN A 201 -6.72 9.66 19.63
CA GLN A 201 -6.78 9.96 21.06
C GLN A 201 -8.22 10.12 21.54
N LYS A 202 -9.04 10.88 20.81
CA LYS A 202 -10.48 11.00 21.13
C LYS A 202 -11.23 9.69 20.88
N ALA A 203 -10.85 8.93 19.86
CA ALA A 203 -11.42 7.61 19.62
C ALA A 203 -11.10 6.66 20.79
N TYR A 204 -9.88 6.71 21.33
CA TYR A 204 -9.48 5.91 22.49
C TYR A 204 -10.22 6.31 23.76
N SER A 205 -10.38 7.61 24.05
CA SER A 205 -11.11 8.08 25.23
C SER A 205 -12.60 7.70 25.20
N LEU A 206 -13.21 7.64 24.00
CA LEU A 206 -14.55 7.06 23.82
C LEU A 206 -14.57 5.58 24.23
N CYS A 207 -13.59 4.80 23.76
CA CYS A 207 -13.50 3.38 24.10
C CYS A 207 -13.25 3.16 25.60
N GLU A 208 -12.53 4.04 26.27
CA GLU A 208 -12.36 4.05 27.73
C GLU A 208 -13.71 4.22 28.44
N ALA A 209 -14.40 5.31 28.14
CA ALA A 209 -15.72 5.59 28.71
C ALA A 209 -16.75 4.47 28.46
N VAL A 210 -16.75 3.84 27.27
CA VAL A 210 -17.67 2.73 26.98
C VAL A 210 -17.39 1.52 27.85
N ALA A 211 -16.13 1.17 28.12
CA ALA A 211 -15.88 0.03 29.01
C ALA A 211 -16.19 0.37 30.47
N ASP A 212 -16.00 1.62 30.91
CA ASP A 212 -16.36 2.03 32.26
C ASP A 212 -17.87 1.85 32.50
N VAL A 213 -18.68 2.11 31.46
CA VAL A 213 -20.13 1.83 31.45
C VAL A 213 -20.42 0.33 31.44
N GLN A 214 -19.66 -0.47 30.67
CA GLN A 214 -19.86 -1.93 30.54
C GLN A 214 -19.30 -2.75 31.72
N LYS A 215 -18.43 -2.18 32.55
CA LYS A 215 -17.77 -2.73 33.76
C LYS A 215 -17.14 -4.12 33.59
N GLN A 216 -17.93 -5.19 33.66
CA GLN A 216 -17.44 -6.57 33.79
C GLN A 216 -17.37 -7.35 32.48
N LYS A 217 -18.11 -6.94 31.43
CA LYS A 217 -18.09 -7.63 30.14
C LYS A 217 -17.95 -6.63 29.01
N VAL A 218 -16.71 -6.31 28.70
CA VAL A 218 -16.38 -5.49 27.54
C VAL A 218 -16.51 -6.36 26.29
N ASP A 219 -17.21 -5.86 25.27
CA ASP A 219 -17.31 -6.58 24.00
C ASP A 219 -15.93 -6.71 23.34
N TRP A 220 -15.64 -7.86 22.73
CA TRP A 220 -14.39 -8.11 21.99
C TRP A 220 -14.05 -6.98 20.99
N TRP A 221 -15.09 -6.40 20.37
CA TRP A 221 -14.98 -5.33 19.39
C TRP A 221 -14.37 -4.06 19.98
N TRP A 222 -14.74 -3.69 21.21
CA TRP A 222 -14.19 -2.51 21.89
C TRP A 222 -12.75 -2.72 22.33
N GLU A 223 -12.40 -3.91 22.82
CA GLU A 223 -11.01 -4.26 23.13
C GLU A 223 -10.13 -4.23 21.88
N GLN A 224 -10.66 -4.72 20.74
CA GLN A 224 -9.99 -4.62 19.45
C GLN A 224 -9.81 -3.16 19.01
N GLN A 225 -10.84 -2.32 19.15
CA GLN A 225 -10.76 -0.90 18.79
C GLN A 225 -9.75 -0.14 19.67
N ARG A 226 -9.66 -0.46 20.97
CA ARG A 226 -8.62 0.09 21.85
C ARG A 226 -7.22 -0.28 21.36
N GLY A 227 -7.02 -1.55 20.99
CA GLY A 227 -5.79 -2.03 20.36
C GLY A 227 -5.46 -1.24 19.08
N ARG A 228 -6.44 -1.03 18.20
CA ARG A 228 -6.30 -0.23 16.98
C ARG A 228 -5.82 1.20 17.28
N CYS A 229 -6.50 1.90 18.19
CA CYS A 229 -6.12 3.27 18.55
C CYS A 229 -4.72 3.34 19.19
N LEU A 230 -4.35 2.37 20.03
CA LEU A 230 -3.02 2.30 20.63
C LEU A 230 -1.91 2.02 19.60
N ILE A 231 -2.17 1.19 18.59
CA ILE A 231 -1.24 1.00 17.47
C ILE A 231 -1.05 2.31 16.71
N ALA A 232 -2.14 3.06 16.44
CA ALA A 232 -2.09 4.35 15.78
C ALA A 232 -1.35 5.42 16.62
N MET A 233 -1.39 5.32 17.95
CA MET A 233 -0.65 6.19 18.89
C MET A 233 0.80 5.74 19.15
N HIS A 234 1.29 4.70 18.48
CA HIS A 234 2.62 4.10 18.75
C HIS A 234 2.78 3.68 20.22
N GLN A 235 1.78 3.00 20.77
CA GLN A 235 1.82 2.35 22.10
C GLN A 235 1.59 0.84 21.94
N SER A 236 2.44 0.20 21.14
CA SER A 236 2.36 -1.21 20.74
C SER A 236 2.31 -2.18 21.93
N LYS A 237 3.11 -1.94 22.99
CA LYS A 237 3.11 -2.78 24.21
C LYS A 237 1.76 -2.82 24.93
N LYS A 238 1.08 -1.68 25.06
CA LYS A 238 -0.26 -1.64 25.68
C LYS A 238 -1.29 -2.30 24.77
N ALA A 239 -1.19 -2.07 23.46
CA ALA A 239 -2.10 -2.63 22.46
C ALA A 239 -2.16 -4.17 22.54
N GLU A 240 -1.00 -4.83 22.72
CA GLU A 240 -0.91 -6.29 22.82
C GLU A 240 -1.81 -6.85 23.92
N THR A 241 -1.87 -6.19 25.09
CA THR A 241 -2.68 -6.67 26.22
C THR A 241 -4.18 -6.65 25.90
N TYR A 242 -4.66 -5.60 25.23
CA TYR A 242 -6.06 -5.48 24.83
C TYR A 242 -6.42 -6.41 23.69
N LEU A 243 -5.52 -6.60 22.71
CA LEU A 243 -5.75 -7.53 21.60
C LEU A 243 -5.78 -8.99 22.07
N LYS A 244 -4.94 -9.38 23.03
CA LYS A 244 -4.99 -10.72 23.66
C LYS A 244 -6.30 -10.95 24.41
N ARG A 245 -6.83 -9.94 25.13
CA ARG A 245 -8.14 -10.02 25.78
C ARG A 245 -9.26 -10.18 24.75
N SER A 246 -9.19 -9.42 23.66
CA SER A 246 -10.16 -9.52 22.55
C SER A 246 -10.18 -10.95 21.98
N LEU A 247 -9.00 -11.53 21.70
CA LEU A 247 -8.86 -12.90 21.21
C LEU A 247 -9.34 -13.97 22.20
N SER A 248 -9.18 -13.73 23.50
CA SER A 248 -9.71 -14.64 24.54
C SER A 248 -11.24 -14.64 24.58
N SER A 249 -11.85 -13.50 24.25
CA SER A 249 -13.30 -13.34 24.18
C SER A 249 -13.88 -13.89 22.88
N PHE A 250 -13.32 -13.50 21.74
CA PHE A 250 -13.74 -13.94 20.41
C PHE A 250 -12.57 -13.94 19.43
N GLN A 251 -12.37 -15.07 18.74
CA GLN A 251 -11.30 -15.22 17.77
C GLN A 251 -11.74 -14.62 16.42
N HIS A 252 -11.27 -13.40 16.13
CA HIS A 252 -11.59 -12.70 14.88
C HIS A 252 -10.35 -12.55 13.98
N THR A 253 -10.51 -12.73 12.67
CA THR A 253 -9.43 -12.56 11.69
C THR A 253 -8.71 -11.21 11.82
N ASP A 254 -9.44 -10.09 11.80
CA ASP A 254 -8.89 -8.75 12.02
C ASP A 254 -8.02 -8.60 13.26
N THR A 255 -8.37 -9.26 14.38
CA THR A 255 -7.56 -9.13 15.61
C THR A 255 -6.17 -9.74 15.43
N TYR A 256 -6.07 -10.88 14.73
CA TYR A 256 -4.79 -11.46 14.34
C TYR A 256 -4.03 -10.56 13.37
N LEU A 257 -4.71 -10.00 12.35
CA LEU A 257 -4.10 -9.08 11.39
C LEU A 257 -3.54 -7.82 12.06
N LEU A 258 -4.26 -7.24 13.03
CA LEU A 258 -3.80 -6.10 13.84
C LEU A 258 -2.58 -6.45 14.69
N MET A 259 -2.59 -7.62 15.33
CA MET A 259 -1.44 -8.07 16.10
C MET A 259 -0.23 -8.32 15.20
N CYS A 260 -0.43 -8.87 14.00
CA CYS A 260 0.64 -9.02 13.01
C CYS A 260 1.21 -7.66 12.63
N LYS A 261 0.36 -6.68 12.29
CA LYS A 261 0.78 -5.30 12.02
C LYS A 261 1.58 -4.71 13.18
N MET A 262 1.11 -4.88 14.41
CA MET A 262 1.82 -4.45 15.62
C MET A 262 3.21 -5.08 15.75
N TYR A 263 3.34 -6.40 15.58
CA TYR A 263 4.64 -7.10 15.64
C TYR A 263 5.59 -6.67 14.51
N LEU A 264 5.05 -6.40 13.31
CA LEU A 264 5.84 -5.86 12.20
C LEU A 264 6.36 -4.44 12.49
N ASN A 265 5.54 -3.58 13.09
CA ASN A 265 5.97 -2.26 13.56
C ASN A 265 7.11 -2.37 14.60
N MET A 266 7.04 -3.37 15.50
CA MET A 266 8.10 -3.69 16.47
C MET A 266 9.31 -4.42 15.84
N GLN A 267 9.30 -4.67 14.53
CA GLN A 267 10.38 -5.34 13.77
C GLN A 267 10.61 -6.80 14.20
N GLN A 268 9.54 -7.49 14.61
CA GLN A 268 9.53 -8.89 15.05
C GLN A 268 8.72 -9.78 14.08
N PRO A 269 9.24 -10.07 12.87
CA PRO A 269 8.51 -10.88 11.88
C PRO A 269 8.30 -12.32 12.33
N PHE A 270 9.23 -12.90 13.11
CA PHE A 270 9.13 -14.29 13.55
C PHE A 270 7.97 -14.52 14.53
N VAL A 271 7.78 -13.61 15.49
CA VAL A 271 6.64 -13.68 16.43
C VAL A 271 5.32 -13.51 15.67
N ALA A 272 5.29 -12.65 14.65
CA ALA A 272 4.13 -12.51 13.77
C ALA A 272 3.84 -13.80 12.98
N LEU A 273 4.86 -14.49 12.46
CA LEU A 273 4.70 -15.78 11.77
C LEU A 273 4.15 -16.87 12.72
N GLN A 274 4.70 -16.99 13.93
CA GLN A 274 4.17 -17.93 14.93
C GLN A 274 2.72 -17.64 15.30
N LEU A 275 2.37 -16.36 15.43
CA LEU A 275 0.98 -15.96 15.65
C LEU A 275 0.08 -16.40 14.49
N LEU A 276 0.51 -16.18 13.25
CA LEU A 276 -0.25 -16.58 12.05
C LEU A 276 -0.41 -18.10 11.96
N GLU A 277 0.63 -18.87 12.26
CA GLU A 277 0.56 -20.34 12.34
C GLU A 277 -0.51 -20.78 13.36
N SER A 278 -0.47 -20.23 14.58
CA SER A 278 -1.48 -20.52 15.60
C SER A 278 -2.90 -20.09 15.20
N ALA A 279 -3.03 -19.03 14.41
CA ALA A 279 -4.30 -18.55 13.90
C ALA A 279 -4.84 -19.45 12.79
N MET A 280 -3.96 -20.01 11.96
CA MET A 280 -4.31 -20.92 10.87
C MET A 280 -4.72 -22.31 11.36
N GLU A 281 -4.18 -22.78 12.49
CA GLU A 281 -4.67 -23.99 13.16
C GLU A 281 -6.16 -23.87 13.54
N LYS A 282 -6.56 -22.66 13.95
CA LYS A 282 -7.94 -22.36 14.36
C LYS A 282 -8.85 -22.02 13.18
N MET A 283 -8.32 -21.28 12.20
CA MET A 283 -9.06 -20.80 11.03
C MET A 283 -8.33 -21.19 9.74
N PRO A 284 -8.37 -22.48 9.37
CA PRO A 284 -7.58 -23.01 8.25
C PRO A 284 -8.09 -22.58 6.88
N TYR A 285 -9.29 -22.02 6.74
CA TYR A 285 -9.81 -21.57 5.44
C TYR A 285 -9.66 -20.07 5.19
N GLU A 286 -9.10 -19.33 6.15
CA GLU A 286 -8.97 -17.88 6.03
C GLU A 286 -7.82 -17.50 5.09
N VAL A 287 -8.15 -16.77 4.02
CA VAL A 287 -7.20 -16.35 2.98
C VAL A 287 -6.40 -15.12 3.41
N ALA A 288 -7.01 -14.22 4.19
CA ALA A 288 -6.34 -13.00 4.64
C ALA A 288 -5.11 -13.29 5.51
N LEU A 289 -5.20 -14.29 6.40
CA LEU A 289 -4.09 -14.70 7.26
C LEU A 289 -2.93 -15.29 6.47
N ARG A 290 -3.22 -16.21 5.53
CA ARG A 290 -2.19 -16.77 4.64
C ARG A 290 -1.55 -15.72 3.77
N THR A 291 -2.36 -14.77 3.27
CA THR A 291 -1.85 -13.65 2.48
C THR A 291 -0.83 -12.89 3.31
N GLN A 292 -1.14 -12.48 4.55
CA GLN A 292 -0.16 -11.80 5.41
C GLN A 292 1.09 -12.64 5.67
N GLN A 293 0.95 -13.96 5.87
CA GLN A 293 2.11 -14.84 6.02
C GLN A 293 3.04 -14.74 4.81
N ALA A 294 2.49 -14.87 3.60
CA ALA A 294 3.25 -14.74 2.36
C ALA A 294 3.92 -13.36 2.24
N ARG A 295 3.23 -12.28 2.64
CA ARG A 295 3.79 -10.91 2.67
C ARG A 295 4.99 -10.82 3.62
N ILE A 296 4.93 -11.46 4.78
CA ILE A 296 6.04 -11.46 5.75
C ILE A 296 7.23 -12.25 5.19
N HIS A 297 7.01 -13.40 4.55
CA HIS A 297 8.09 -14.14 3.88
C HIS A 297 8.73 -13.32 2.74
N GLU A 298 7.95 -12.57 1.95
CA GLU A 298 8.51 -11.61 0.97
C GLU A 298 9.39 -10.54 1.65
N GLN A 299 8.94 -9.99 2.79
CA GLN A 299 9.70 -8.98 3.53
C GLN A 299 11.01 -9.50 4.13
N VAL A 300 11.07 -10.79 4.47
CA VAL A 300 12.25 -11.48 5.03
C VAL A 300 13.16 -12.06 3.93
N ASP A 301 12.82 -11.84 2.64
CA ASP A 301 13.56 -12.34 1.47
C ASP A 301 13.53 -13.88 1.32
N LEU A 302 12.48 -14.53 1.84
CA LEU A 302 12.20 -15.96 1.73
C LEU A 302 11.19 -16.21 0.59
N MET A 303 11.63 -15.92 -0.64
CA MET A 303 10.75 -15.94 -1.83
C MET A 303 10.17 -17.32 -2.14
N ASP A 304 10.91 -18.41 -1.93
CA ASP A 304 10.42 -19.76 -2.26
C ASP A 304 9.28 -20.21 -1.35
N GLU A 305 9.38 -19.92 -0.05
CA GLU A 305 8.30 -20.17 0.92
C GLU A 305 7.08 -19.31 0.61
N SER A 306 7.29 -18.03 0.28
CA SER A 306 6.22 -17.12 -0.13
C SER A 306 5.47 -17.62 -1.37
N VAL A 307 6.19 -18.06 -2.41
CA VAL A 307 5.59 -18.64 -3.63
C VAL A 307 4.80 -19.91 -3.31
N ALA A 308 5.29 -20.77 -2.42
CA ALA A 308 4.54 -21.95 -1.98
C ALA A 308 3.21 -21.54 -1.32
N ILE A 309 3.22 -20.54 -0.45
CA ILE A 309 2.00 -20.02 0.18
C ILE A 309 1.07 -19.40 -0.85
N TYR A 310 1.57 -18.58 -1.79
CA TYR A 310 0.73 -18.01 -2.85
C TYR A 310 0.10 -19.05 -3.76
N ARG A 311 0.77 -20.19 -4.00
CA ARG A 311 0.16 -21.33 -4.70
C ARG A 311 -1.01 -21.90 -3.90
N THR A 312 -0.87 -22.07 -2.59
CA THR A 312 -1.99 -22.52 -1.74
C THR A 312 -3.15 -21.51 -1.76
N ILE A 313 -2.86 -20.21 -1.70
CA ILE A 313 -3.87 -19.16 -1.78
C ILE A 313 -4.60 -19.22 -3.12
N SER A 314 -3.88 -19.37 -4.24
CA SER A 314 -4.50 -19.48 -5.57
C SER A 314 -5.39 -20.73 -5.73
N MET A 315 -5.16 -21.79 -4.94
CA MET A 315 -6.03 -22.96 -4.92
C MET A 315 -7.31 -22.72 -4.09
N MET A 316 -7.20 -21.94 -3.01
CA MET A 316 -8.31 -21.62 -2.11
C MET A 316 -9.20 -20.51 -2.65
N ASP A 317 -8.59 -19.40 -3.07
CA ASP A 317 -9.24 -18.27 -3.72
C ASP A 317 -8.64 -18.08 -5.11
N PRO A 318 -9.29 -18.64 -6.14
CA PRO A 318 -8.82 -18.56 -7.50
C PRO A 318 -8.99 -17.15 -8.13
N VAL A 319 -9.60 -16.21 -7.42
CA VAL A 319 -9.87 -14.82 -7.86
C VAL A 319 -8.88 -13.83 -7.26
N ASN A 320 -8.11 -14.23 -6.23
CA ASN A 320 -7.18 -13.35 -5.55
C ASN A 320 -6.08 -12.81 -6.50
N THR A 321 -6.20 -11.54 -6.87
CA THR A 321 -5.31 -10.84 -7.82
C THR A 321 -3.88 -10.69 -7.27
N GLU A 322 -3.73 -10.54 -5.96
CA GLU A 322 -2.43 -10.43 -5.30
C GLU A 322 -1.64 -11.75 -5.43
N ALA A 323 -2.28 -12.87 -5.13
CA ALA A 323 -1.61 -14.17 -5.24
C ALA A 323 -1.23 -14.47 -6.69
N LEU A 324 -2.14 -14.21 -7.64
CA LEU A 324 -1.87 -14.43 -9.06
C LEU A 324 -0.75 -13.54 -9.59
N SER A 325 -0.68 -12.27 -9.16
CA SER A 325 0.35 -11.32 -9.60
C SER A 325 1.73 -11.64 -9.02
N CYS A 326 1.81 -12.01 -7.73
CA CYS A 326 3.05 -12.49 -7.12
C CYS A 326 3.55 -13.79 -7.76
N LEU A 327 2.65 -14.74 -8.08
CA LEU A 327 3.00 -15.94 -8.83
C LEU A 327 3.51 -15.60 -10.24
N ALA A 328 2.82 -14.73 -10.97
CA ALA A 328 3.23 -14.33 -12.32
C ALA A 328 4.64 -13.71 -12.33
N VAL A 329 4.93 -12.80 -11.39
CA VAL A 329 6.26 -12.21 -11.25
C VAL A 329 7.32 -13.27 -10.92
N SER A 330 7.01 -14.20 -10.01
CA SER A 330 7.95 -15.28 -9.68
C SER A 330 8.28 -16.16 -10.90
N TYR A 331 7.28 -16.53 -11.70
CA TYR A 331 7.49 -17.33 -12.91
C TYR A 331 8.23 -16.57 -14.01
N PHE A 332 7.99 -15.25 -14.13
CA PHE A 332 8.68 -14.41 -15.08
C PHE A 332 10.19 -14.37 -14.80
N TYR A 333 10.57 -14.12 -13.55
CA TYR A 333 11.99 -14.10 -13.15
C TYR A 333 12.64 -15.48 -13.07
N ASP A 334 11.85 -16.56 -12.97
CA ASP A 334 12.27 -17.96 -13.13
C ASP A 334 12.47 -18.37 -14.61
N ALA A 335 12.53 -17.40 -15.53
CA ALA A 335 12.68 -17.60 -16.96
C ALA A 335 11.57 -18.46 -17.60
N LYS A 336 10.36 -18.41 -17.04
CA LYS A 336 9.15 -19.06 -17.57
C LYS A 336 8.09 -18.01 -17.93
N PRO A 337 8.33 -17.15 -18.93
CA PRO A 337 7.43 -16.05 -19.29
C PRO A 337 6.06 -16.52 -19.80
N GLU A 338 5.98 -17.71 -20.40
CA GLU A 338 4.71 -18.30 -20.86
C GLU A 338 3.76 -18.60 -19.69
N MET A 339 4.29 -19.16 -18.59
CA MET A 339 3.51 -19.40 -17.37
C MET A 339 3.08 -18.09 -16.73
N ALA A 340 3.98 -17.10 -16.66
CA ALA A 340 3.64 -15.76 -16.17
C ALA A 340 2.51 -15.11 -16.99
N LEU A 341 2.56 -15.25 -18.31
CA LEU A 341 1.52 -14.76 -19.23
C LEU A 341 0.16 -15.40 -18.94
N MET A 342 0.10 -16.69 -18.61
CA MET A 342 -1.15 -17.36 -18.24
C MET A 342 -1.79 -16.72 -17.01
N TYR A 343 -1.00 -16.45 -15.96
CA TYR A 343 -1.49 -15.80 -14.74
C TYR A 343 -1.95 -14.35 -15.01
N TYR A 344 -1.20 -13.56 -15.78
CA TYR A 344 -1.62 -12.20 -16.13
C TYR A 344 -2.86 -12.16 -17.03
N ARG A 345 -3.00 -13.09 -17.98
CA ARG A 345 -4.23 -13.22 -18.79
C ARG A 345 -5.44 -13.60 -17.94
N ARG A 346 -5.24 -14.42 -16.90
CA ARG A 346 -6.28 -14.73 -15.93
C ARG A 346 -6.71 -13.47 -15.16
N ILE A 347 -5.76 -12.68 -14.67
CA ILE A 347 -6.05 -11.38 -14.02
C ILE A 347 -6.85 -10.48 -14.97
N LEU A 348 -6.45 -10.38 -16.23
CA LEU A 348 -7.17 -9.61 -17.24
C LEU A 348 -8.61 -10.13 -17.46
N SER A 349 -8.82 -11.44 -17.47
CA SER A 349 -10.16 -12.05 -17.65
C SER A 349 -11.12 -11.78 -16.50
N MET A 350 -10.61 -11.46 -15.30
CA MET A 350 -11.42 -11.08 -14.14
C MET A 350 -11.90 -9.62 -14.20
N GLY A 351 -11.55 -8.87 -15.26
CA GLY A 351 -12.00 -7.50 -15.49
C GLY A 351 -11.10 -6.43 -14.90
N THR A 352 -10.02 -6.79 -14.20
CA THR A 352 -9.02 -5.81 -13.77
C THR A 352 -8.23 -5.32 -14.97
N THR A 353 -8.35 -4.03 -15.28
CA THR A 353 -7.61 -3.38 -16.37
C THR A 353 -6.74 -2.28 -15.77
N SER A 354 -5.43 -2.38 -15.97
CA SER A 354 -4.45 -1.43 -15.45
C SER A 354 -3.31 -1.26 -16.46
N ALA A 355 -2.72 -0.06 -16.50
CA ALA A 355 -1.54 0.22 -17.32
C ALA A 355 -0.38 -0.73 -16.99
N GLU A 356 -0.18 -1.01 -15.69
CA GLU A 356 0.86 -1.92 -15.20
C GLU A 356 0.64 -3.36 -15.65
N LEU A 357 -0.62 -3.82 -15.65
CA LEU A 357 -0.98 -5.16 -16.11
C LEU A 357 -0.67 -5.34 -17.60
N TYR A 358 -1.06 -4.37 -18.44
CA TYR A 358 -0.74 -4.41 -19.87
C TYR A 358 0.76 -4.33 -20.14
N CYS A 359 1.51 -3.56 -19.34
CA CYS A 359 2.97 -3.50 -19.40
C CYS A 359 3.60 -4.87 -19.08
N ASN A 360 3.15 -5.52 -18.01
CA ASN A 360 3.64 -6.84 -17.61
C ASN A 360 3.28 -7.93 -18.64
N ILE A 361 2.08 -7.88 -19.23
CA ILE A 361 1.70 -8.78 -20.33
C ILE A 361 2.61 -8.55 -21.55
N ALA A 362 2.88 -7.30 -21.92
CA ALA A 362 3.74 -6.98 -23.05
C ALA A 362 5.17 -7.49 -22.84
N LEU A 363 5.71 -7.34 -21.63
CA LEU A 363 7.00 -7.91 -21.25
C LEU A 363 6.98 -9.45 -21.33
N CYS A 364 5.96 -10.10 -20.80
CA CYS A 364 5.84 -11.57 -20.92
C CYS A 364 5.78 -12.01 -22.39
N CYS A 365 5.02 -11.31 -23.24
CA CYS A 365 4.98 -11.59 -24.68
C CYS A 365 6.35 -11.39 -25.34
N LEU A 366 7.08 -10.33 -24.98
CA LEU A 366 8.42 -10.03 -25.50
C LEU A 366 9.40 -11.17 -25.21
N TYR A 367 9.47 -11.59 -23.94
CA TYR A 367 10.39 -12.66 -23.52
C TYR A 367 9.91 -14.05 -23.93
N ALA A 368 8.62 -14.24 -24.23
CA ALA A 368 8.10 -15.45 -24.85
C ALA A 368 8.24 -15.47 -26.40
N GLY A 369 8.79 -14.40 -27.00
CA GLY A 369 8.96 -14.28 -28.46
C GLY A 369 7.69 -13.97 -29.26
N GLN A 370 6.57 -13.65 -28.59
CA GLN A 370 5.29 -13.33 -29.23
C GLN A 370 5.22 -11.86 -29.65
N MET A 371 6.03 -11.48 -30.65
CA MET A 371 6.22 -10.08 -31.06
C MET A 371 4.95 -9.37 -31.55
N GLU A 372 4.00 -10.10 -32.13
CA GLU A 372 2.74 -9.55 -32.66
C GLU A 372 1.90 -8.84 -31.60
N PHE A 373 1.96 -9.29 -30.34
CA PHE A 373 1.16 -8.74 -29.25
C PHE A 373 1.87 -7.66 -28.44
N VAL A 374 3.19 -7.50 -28.61
CA VAL A 374 4.02 -6.61 -27.77
C VAL A 374 3.61 -5.15 -27.92
N LEU A 375 3.65 -4.61 -29.14
CA LEU A 375 3.36 -3.20 -29.40
C LEU A 375 1.90 -2.81 -29.09
N PRO A 376 0.88 -3.60 -29.48
CA PRO A 376 -0.51 -3.31 -29.09
C PRO A 376 -0.71 -3.25 -27.57
N CYS A 377 -0.09 -4.16 -26.81
CA CYS A 377 -0.18 -4.16 -25.35
C CYS A 377 0.50 -2.92 -24.74
N PHE A 378 1.68 -2.53 -25.22
CA PHE A 378 2.33 -1.30 -24.76
C PHE A 378 1.54 -0.03 -25.12
N GLN A 379 0.92 0.04 -26.30
CA GLN A 379 0.06 1.16 -26.68
C GLN A 379 -1.13 1.31 -25.72
N ARG A 380 -1.78 0.20 -25.36
CA ARG A 380 -2.86 0.21 -24.33
C ARG A 380 -2.33 0.61 -22.96
N ALA A 381 -1.14 0.15 -22.57
CA ALA A 381 -0.53 0.55 -21.31
C ALA A 381 -0.32 2.08 -21.26
N ILE A 382 0.20 2.68 -22.34
CA ILE A 382 0.42 4.12 -22.43
C ILE A 382 -0.91 4.90 -22.39
N SER A 383 -1.95 4.44 -23.09
CA SER A 383 -3.25 5.12 -23.09
C SER A 383 -3.94 5.10 -21.73
N MET A 384 -3.68 4.08 -20.91
CA MET A 384 -4.24 3.94 -19.56
C MET A 384 -3.41 4.61 -18.47
N ALA A 385 -2.19 5.06 -18.77
CA ALA A 385 -1.28 5.58 -17.77
C ALA A 385 -1.69 6.98 -17.29
N GLY A 386 -2.26 7.04 -16.09
CA GLY A 386 -2.74 8.29 -15.48
C GLY A 386 -1.64 9.20 -14.96
N THR A 387 -0.48 8.64 -14.57
CA THR A 387 0.63 9.40 -13.94
C THR A 387 1.88 9.49 -14.83
N SER A 388 2.71 10.51 -14.62
CA SER A 388 4.00 10.65 -15.32
C SER A 388 4.93 9.48 -15.04
N ASP A 389 4.94 9.00 -13.81
CA ASP A 389 5.85 7.96 -13.32
C ASP A 389 5.53 6.62 -14.00
N GLN A 390 4.24 6.24 -14.03
CA GLN A 390 3.79 5.05 -14.76
C GLN A 390 4.13 5.14 -16.25
N ARG A 391 4.01 6.32 -16.88
CA ARG A 391 4.42 6.51 -18.28
C ARG A 391 5.92 6.31 -18.45
N ALA A 392 6.73 6.82 -17.53
CA ALA A 392 8.18 6.67 -17.56
C ALA A 392 8.58 5.19 -17.51
N ASP A 393 7.97 4.40 -16.62
CA ASP A 393 8.21 2.96 -16.50
C ASP A 393 7.81 2.19 -17.76
N ILE A 394 6.68 2.56 -18.38
CA ILE A 394 6.24 1.93 -19.63
C ILE A 394 7.22 2.24 -20.77
N TRP A 395 7.67 3.49 -20.92
CA TRP A 395 8.67 3.86 -21.93
C TRP A 395 10.02 3.19 -21.69
N TYR A 396 10.42 3.04 -20.43
CA TYR A 396 11.60 2.27 -20.05
C TYR A 396 11.46 0.81 -20.48
N ASN A 397 10.33 0.17 -20.17
CA ASN A 397 10.08 -1.22 -20.54
C ASN A 397 9.96 -1.42 -22.05
N LEU A 398 9.40 -0.46 -22.79
CA LEU A 398 9.34 -0.49 -24.25
C LEU A 398 10.74 -0.43 -24.88
N SER A 399 11.73 0.19 -24.21
CA SER A 399 13.11 0.22 -24.72
C SER A 399 13.72 -1.18 -24.87
N PHE A 400 13.28 -2.18 -24.09
CA PHE A 400 13.71 -3.56 -24.25
C PHE A 400 13.21 -4.19 -25.55
N VAL A 401 12.10 -3.70 -26.11
CA VAL A 401 11.65 -4.12 -27.44
C VAL A 401 12.68 -3.70 -28.48
N GLY A 402 13.15 -2.45 -28.44
CA GLY A 402 14.22 -1.97 -29.32
C GLY A 402 15.52 -2.76 -29.13
N LEU A 403 15.89 -3.07 -27.90
CA LEU A 403 17.09 -3.86 -27.61
C LEU A 403 16.99 -5.29 -28.17
N THR A 404 15.85 -5.95 -28.02
CA THR A 404 15.63 -7.32 -28.54
C THR A 404 15.55 -7.36 -30.06
N THR A 405 14.98 -6.34 -30.70
CA THR A 405 14.96 -6.21 -32.16
C THR A 405 16.26 -5.62 -32.74
N SER A 406 17.23 -5.26 -31.89
CA SER A 406 18.46 -4.54 -32.27
C SER A 406 18.21 -3.22 -33.01
N ASP A 407 17.12 -2.52 -32.68
CA ASP A 407 16.84 -1.15 -33.14
C ASP A 407 17.30 -0.13 -32.10
N ASP A 408 18.54 0.34 -32.25
CA ASP A 408 19.15 1.34 -31.38
C ASP A 408 18.44 2.69 -31.44
N ALA A 409 17.83 3.04 -32.59
CA ALA A 409 17.13 4.31 -32.76
C ALA A 409 15.84 4.32 -31.95
N LEU A 410 15.05 3.24 -32.00
CA LEU A 410 13.86 3.07 -31.16
C LEU A 410 14.22 3.03 -29.69
N THR A 411 15.27 2.29 -29.32
CA THR A 411 15.76 2.20 -27.94
C THR A 411 16.09 3.58 -27.37
N LYS A 412 16.90 4.38 -28.07
CA LYS A 412 17.26 5.75 -27.64
C LYS A 412 16.04 6.66 -27.53
N ARG A 413 15.08 6.56 -28.47
CA ARG A 413 13.85 7.37 -28.42
C ARG A 413 13.03 7.04 -27.18
N CYS A 414 12.81 5.75 -26.90
CA CYS A 414 12.06 5.29 -25.73
C CYS A 414 12.73 5.72 -24.42
N LEU A 415 14.06 5.56 -24.31
CA LEU A 415 14.82 5.99 -23.13
C LEU A 415 14.79 7.51 -22.93
N ARG A 416 14.84 8.31 -24.00
CA ARG A 416 14.69 9.78 -23.89
C ARG A 416 13.29 10.19 -23.48
N LEU A 417 12.25 9.52 -23.98
CA LEU A 417 10.86 9.76 -23.56
C LEU A 417 10.65 9.37 -22.08
N CYS A 418 11.29 8.28 -21.63
CA CYS A 418 11.34 7.91 -20.22
C CYS A 418 11.94 9.06 -19.38
N LEU A 419 13.10 9.59 -19.77
CA LEU A 419 13.76 10.69 -19.05
C LEU A 419 13.01 12.02 -19.12
N ALA A 420 12.20 12.23 -20.16
CA ALA A 420 11.31 13.38 -20.24
C ALA A 420 10.14 13.28 -19.25
N CYS A 421 9.69 12.06 -18.94
CA CYS A 421 8.64 11.81 -17.95
C CYS A 421 9.19 11.76 -16.51
N ASP A 422 10.33 11.08 -16.32
CA ASP A 422 11.08 11.01 -15.05
C ASP A 422 12.56 11.27 -15.29
N ALA A 423 13.00 12.48 -14.97
CA ALA A 423 14.39 12.90 -15.13
C ALA A 423 15.36 12.17 -14.17
N PHE A 424 14.84 11.56 -13.09
CA PHE A 424 15.62 10.88 -12.06
C PHE A 424 15.59 9.36 -12.20
N ASN A 425 15.29 8.82 -13.39
CA ASN A 425 15.37 7.39 -13.61
C ASN A 425 16.83 6.94 -13.87
N GLY A 426 17.49 6.44 -12.83
CA GLY A 426 18.87 5.96 -12.89
C GLY A 426 19.08 4.76 -13.82
N ALA A 427 18.08 3.88 -13.96
CA ALA A 427 18.17 2.70 -14.82
C ALA A 427 18.11 3.10 -16.31
N ALA A 428 17.25 4.07 -16.66
CA ALA A 428 17.17 4.62 -18.01
C ALA A 428 18.47 5.33 -18.42
N LEU A 429 19.06 6.12 -17.51
CA LEU A 429 20.36 6.78 -17.73
C LEU A 429 21.48 5.76 -17.96
N ASN A 430 21.52 4.68 -17.17
CA ASN A 430 22.50 3.60 -17.35
C ASN A 430 22.36 2.94 -18.73
N ASN A 431 21.14 2.57 -19.14
CA ASN A 431 20.90 1.93 -20.43
C ASN A 431 21.22 2.87 -21.60
N LEU A 432 20.93 4.18 -21.48
CA LEU A 432 21.30 5.16 -22.50
C LEU A 432 22.83 5.32 -22.60
N GLY A 433 23.53 5.27 -21.47
CA GLY A 433 24.99 5.23 -21.41
C GLY A 433 25.57 4.00 -22.12
N VAL A 434 24.95 2.83 -21.95
CA VAL A 434 25.38 1.59 -22.63
C VAL A 434 25.17 1.70 -24.15
N VAL A 435 23.98 2.10 -24.61
CA VAL A 435 23.69 2.23 -26.05
C VAL A 435 24.62 3.26 -26.71
N THR A 436 24.83 4.41 -26.07
CA THR A 436 25.76 5.43 -26.60
C THR A 436 27.22 5.00 -26.57
N ALA A 437 27.63 4.14 -25.63
CA ALA A 437 28.95 3.54 -25.62
C ALA A 437 29.15 2.51 -26.75
N LEU A 438 28.09 1.78 -27.12
CA LEU A 438 28.12 0.87 -28.27
C LEU A 438 28.28 1.64 -29.60
N GLU A 439 27.73 2.85 -29.69
CA GLU A 439 27.93 3.77 -30.82
C GLU A 439 29.33 4.40 -30.89
N GLY A 440 30.19 4.18 -29.88
CA GLY A 440 31.52 4.76 -29.81
C GLY A 440 31.59 6.19 -29.25
N LEU A 441 30.47 6.77 -28.82
CA LEU A 441 30.40 8.11 -28.23
C LEU A 441 30.73 8.07 -26.72
N TYR A 442 31.98 7.72 -26.40
CA TYR A 442 32.41 7.44 -25.02
C TYR A 442 32.28 8.61 -24.05
N GLU A 443 32.46 9.85 -24.51
CA GLU A 443 32.34 11.04 -23.64
C GLU A 443 30.90 11.29 -23.19
N LYS A 444 29.94 11.17 -24.12
CA LYS A 444 28.50 11.26 -23.81
C LYS A 444 28.08 10.11 -22.89
N ALA A 445 28.50 8.88 -23.19
CA ALA A 445 28.23 7.72 -22.35
C ALA A 445 28.76 7.92 -20.91
N LYS A 446 29.95 8.49 -20.74
CA LYS A 446 30.52 8.82 -19.42
C LYS A 446 29.62 9.79 -18.65
N SER A 447 29.11 10.83 -19.31
CA SER A 447 28.20 11.80 -18.67
C SER A 447 26.92 11.11 -18.15
N TYR A 448 26.32 10.22 -18.95
CA TYR A 448 25.15 9.45 -18.55
C TYR A 448 25.40 8.49 -17.39
N PHE A 449 26.58 7.83 -17.34
CA PHE A 449 26.93 6.98 -16.20
C PHE A 449 27.17 7.78 -14.91
N ILE A 450 27.78 8.96 -15.01
CA ILE A 450 27.96 9.85 -13.84
C ILE A 450 26.60 10.32 -13.32
N SER A 451 25.68 10.72 -14.19
CA SER A 451 24.32 11.09 -13.77
C SER A 451 23.54 9.91 -13.22
N ALA A 452 23.71 8.70 -13.77
CA ALA A 452 23.10 7.50 -13.20
C ALA A 452 23.65 7.20 -11.80
N GLN A 453 24.94 7.44 -11.56
CA GLN A 453 25.59 7.23 -10.27
C GLN A 453 25.15 8.28 -9.23
N SER A 454 24.92 9.52 -9.62
CA SER A 454 24.42 10.55 -8.70
C SER A 454 22.99 10.27 -8.25
N VAL A 455 22.18 9.70 -9.14
CA VAL A 455 20.79 9.30 -8.85
C VAL A 455 20.73 8.02 -8.03
N ALA A 456 21.53 7.00 -8.37
CA ALA A 456 21.53 5.69 -7.73
C ALA A 456 22.97 5.26 -7.34
N PRO A 457 23.50 5.77 -6.21
CA PRO A 457 24.90 5.53 -5.81
C PRO A 457 25.17 4.06 -5.45
N ASP A 458 24.15 3.31 -5.05
CA ASP A 458 24.28 1.91 -4.63
C ASP A 458 24.20 0.91 -5.79
N ASN A 459 23.84 1.36 -7.00
CA ASN A 459 23.72 0.47 -8.14
C ASN A 459 25.09 -0.04 -8.59
N VAL A 460 25.31 -1.35 -8.42
CA VAL A 460 26.56 -2.04 -8.77
C VAL A 460 26.79 -2.06 -10.28
N GLU A 461 25.73 -2.10 -11.09
CA GLU A 461 25.82 -2.14 -12.56
C GLU A 461 26.42 -0.85 -13.11
N VAL A 462 25.94 0.30 -12.64
CA VAL A 462 26.46 1.62 -13.04
C VAL A 462 27.95 1.72 -12.72
N LYS A 463 28.36 1.30 -11.51
CA LYS A 463 29.77 1.28 -11.10
C LYS A 463 30.62 0.37 -11.98
N LYS A 464 30.10 -0.80 -12.37
CA LYS A 464 30.78 -1.73 -13.28
C LYS A 464 30.92 -1.13 -14.69
N ASN A 465 29.84 -0.58 -15.24
CA ASN A 465 29.81 0.02 -16.58
C ASN A 465 30.79 1.20 -16.69
N LEU A 466 30.83 2.06 -15.67
CA LEU A 466 31.77 3.18 -15.60
C LEU A 466 33.23 2.69 -15.60
N LYS A 467 33.58 1.71 -14.76
CA LYS A 467 34.92 1.10 -14.73
C LYS A 467 35.31 0.46 -16.08
N VAL A 468 34.37 -0.20 -16.74
CA VAL A 468 34.61 -0.81 -18.07
C VAL A 468 34.87 0.29 -19.11
N LEU A 469 34.10 1.37 -19.08
CA LEU A 469 34.27 2.50 -20.00
C LEU A 469 35.61 3.20 -19.78
N GLU A 470 36.03 3.45 -18.55
CA GLU A 470 37.34 4.03 -18.23
C GLU A 470 38.50 3.20 -18.76
N LYS A 471 38.44 1.87 -18.59
CA LYS A 471 39.44 0.95 -19.15
C LYS A 471 39.49 1.02 -20.69
N ARG A 472 38.34 1.14 -21.36
CA ARG A 472 38.26 1.25 -22.82
C ARG A 472 38.83 2.58 -23.31
N VAL A 473 38.47 3.70 -22.69
CA VAL A 473 39.00 5.03 -23.03
C VAL A 473 40.51 5.10 -22.79
N PHE A 474 41.01 4.53 -21.70
CA PHE A 474 42.46 4.48 -21.44
C PHE A 474 43.23 3.68 -22.50
N ARG A 475 42.67 2.55 -22.96
CA ARG A 475 43.26 1.74 -24.04
C ARG A 475 43.21 2.48 -25.39
N ALA A 476 42.15 3.23 -25.66
CA ALA A 476 42.02 4.01 -26.88
C ALA A 476 43.00 5.20 -26.94
N LYS A 477 43.41 5.76 -25.79
CA LYS A 477 44.42 6.84 -25.72
C LYS A 477 45.87 6.34 -25.80
N LYS A 478 46.11 5.03 -25.65
CA LYS A 478 47.44 4.40 -25.68
C LYS A 478 47.80 3.80 -27.04
N LYS A 479 46.81 3.63 -27.91
CA LYS A 479 47.00 3.33 -29.34
C LYS A 479 46.95 4.64 -30.09
#